data_AF-A0A9D7LXM6-F1
#
_entry.id   AF-A0A9D7LXM6-F1
#
_cell.length_a   1.000
_cell.length_b   1.000
_cell.length_c   1.000
_cell.angle_alpha   90.00
_cell.angle_beta   90.00
_cell.angle_gamma   90.00
#
_symmetry.space_group_name_H-M   'P 1'
#
loop_
_entity.id
_entity.type
_entity.pdbx_description
1 polymer ?
#
loop_
_entity_poly.entity_id
_entity_poly.type
_entity_poly.pdbx_seq_one_letter_code
_entity_poly.pdbx_strand_id
1 'polypeptide(L)'
;MQSSSIFIVLAILAATFNSCSKDDTTDHHGMDHKLIFKFVFDSTQVRLDAFGNPSSVPANHGAQSPRFNKMSAHYIELAQGALTALGAGEIVYHHDETTAGGASAIDFVKSNPVRNNEVFFSIPFSEVTPGTYEYLRVSLAYQNYDINVRANISGTNYDFIGTIASFIGFNTYITDLTIKDSTIQVNSNKLQGFWAFESQYGVSQGQAAGTTVPNPIFATSPIPAGSCVVTAEFDTPLVIPAEPTADVVITVSLSTNKSFEWTENSTPGYYEPLAGDQVVDMGIRGMIIN
;
A
#
# COMPACT_ATOMS: atom_id res chain seq x y z
N MET A 1 11.53 -4.92 101.65
CA MET A 1 12.15 -3.59 101.44
C MET A 1 13.53 -3.87 100.83
N GLN A 2 13.65 -4.26 99.56
CA GLN A 2 13.27 -3.57 98.30
C GLN A 2 14.31 -2.50 97.91
N SER A 3 15.33 -2.91 97.16
CA SER A 3 16.11 -2.06 96.23
C SER A 3 16.98 -2.94 95.30
N SER A 4 17.37 -2.38 94.16
CA SER A 4 18.42 -2.84 93.24
C SER A 4 18.19 -4.12 92.43
N SER A 5 17.69 -3.93 91.20
CA SER A 5 18.16 -4.67 90.02
C SER A 5 18.09 -3.74 88.81
N ILE A 6 19.26 -3.44 88.23
CA ILE A 6 19.40 -2.61 87.03
C ILE A 6 19.15 -3.48 85.80
N PHE A 7 18.26 -3.04 84.91
CA PHE A 7 18.18 -3.51 83.54
C PHE A 7 18.09 -2.31 82.60
N ILE A 8 19.09 -2.16 81.73
CA ILE A 8 19.12 -1.16 80.68
C ILE A 8 18.37 -1.75 79.48
N VAL A 9 17.25 -1.12 79.10
CA VAL A 9 16.51 -1.47 77.88
C VAL A 9 16.96 -0.55 76.75
N LEU A 10 17.41 -1.15 75.65
CA LEU A 10 17.91 -0.49 74.46
C LEU A 10 16.74 0.08 73.64
N ALA A 11 16.65 1.40 73.50
CA ALA A 11 15.60 2.04 72.72
C ALA A 11 15.93 2.01 71.21
N ILE A 12 15.10 1.34 70.42
CA ILE A 12 15.22 1.27 68.96
C ILE A 12 14.63 2.54 68.36
N LEU A 13 15.44 3.31 67.63
CA LEU A 13 15.01 4.51 66.92
C LEU A 13 14.71 4.18 65.45
N ALA A 14 13.44 3.84 65.16
CA ALA A 14 12.99 3.61 63.79
C ALA A 14 12.58 4.94 63.13
N ALA A 15 13.46 5.50 62.29
CA ALA A 15 13.15 6.67 61.48
C ALA A 15 12.34 6.27 60.23
N THR A 16 11.04 6.60 60.20
CA THR A 16 10.18 6.41 59.04
C THR A 16 10.34 7.56 58.04
N PHE A 17 11.10 7.32 56.97
CA PHE A 17 11.15 8.21 55.82
C PHE A 17 9.83 8.12 55.03
N ASN A 18 8.97 9.13 55.14
CA ASN A 18 7.86 9.32 54.21
C ASN A 18 8.39 9.91 52.89
N SER A 19 8.64 9.04 51.91
CA SER A 19 8.89 9.44 50.53
C SER A 19 7.57 9.54 49.77
N CYS A 20 6.99 10.73 49.67
CA CYS A 20 5.95 11.00 48.69
C CYS A 20 6.57 11.05 47.29
N SER A 21 6.46 9.96 46.53
CA SER A 21 6.51 10.05 45.08
C SER A 21 5.31 10.88 44.61
N LYS A 22 5.55 11.91 43.80
CA LYS A 22 4.49 12.47 42.96
C LYS A 22 4.34 11.53 41.79
N ASP A 23 3.22 10.80 41.76
CA ASP A 23 2.79 10.12 40.56
C ASP A 23 2.25 11.18 39.58
N ASP A 24 3.06 11.56 38.60
CA ASP A 24 2.59 12.25 37.40
C ASP A 24 1.83 11.22 36.53
N THR A 25 0.64 10.84 37.00
CA THR A 25 -0.34 10.03 36.26
C THR A 25 -1.11 10.92 35.28
N THR A 26 -0.41 11.40 34.25
CA THR A 26 -1.09 11.58 32.95
C THR A 26 -1.33 10.18 32.39
N ASP A 27 -2.44 9.58 32.78
CA ASP A 27 -2.85 8.26 32.32
C ASP A 27 -3.09 8.30 30.81
N HIS A 28 -2.12 7.79 30.04
CA HIS A 28 -2.19 7.68 28.58
C HIS A 28 -3.09 6.51 28.17
N HIS A 29 -4.34 6.51 28.65
CA HIS A 29 -5.30 5.43 28.43
C HIS A 29 -5.58 5.24 26.93
N GLY A 30 -5.05 4.16 26.35
CA GLY A 30 -5.33 3.76 24.97
C GLY A 30 -4.43 4.35 23.88
N MET A 31 -3.39 5.09 24.25
CA MET A 31 -2.36 5.56 23.29
C MET A 31 -1.45 4.42 22.78
N ASP A 32 -1.57 3.22 23.34
CA ASP A 32 -0.94 1.98 22.87
C ASP A 32 -1.70 1.30 21.72
N HIS A 33 -2.97 1.69 21.49
CA HIS A 33 -3.78 1.22 20.37
C HIS A 33 -3.29 1.77 19.02
N LYS A 34 -3.63 1.06 17.95
CA LYS A 34 -3.12 1.33 16.60
C LYS A 34 -4.21 1.51 15.54
N LEU A 35 -3.89 2.37 14.59
CA LEU A 35 -4.50 2.38 13.27
C LEU A 35 -3.71 1.44 12.35
N ILE A 36 -4.38 0.41 11.82
CA ILE A 36 -3.76 -0.72 11.13
C ILE A 36 -4.31 -0.79 9.70
N PHE A 37 -3.43 -0.87 8.69
CA PHE A 37 -3.82 -0.92 7.28
C PHE A 37 -3.47 -2.28 6.67
N LYS A 38 -4.47 -2.93 6.07
CA LYS A 38 -4.39 -4.30 5.51
C LYS A 38 -4.84 -4.29 4.06
N PHE A 39 -4.08 -4.92 3.16
CA PHE A 39 -4.49 -5.04 1.76
C PHE A 39 -5.48 -6.19 1.55
N VAL A 40 -6.46 -5.98 0.67
CA VAL A 40 -7.21 -7.03 -0.01
C VAL A 40 -7.12 -6.81 -1.51
N PHE A 41 -6.95 -7.89 -2.28
CA PHE A 41 -6.94 -7.86 -3.74
C PHE A 41 -8.17 -8.60 -4.27
N ASP A 42 -9.06 -7.88 -4.96
CA ASP A 42 -10.41 -8.35 -5.28
C ASP A 42 -10.72 -8.18 -6.77
N SER A 43 -10.91 -9.29 -7.47
CA SER A 43 -11.24 -9.31 -8.90
C SER A 43 -12.73 -9.18 -9.21
N THR A 44 -13.58 -9.14 -8.17
CA THR A 44 -15.05 -9.06 -8.28
C THR A 44 -15.58 -7.62 -8.14
N GLN A 45 -14.79 -6.72 -7.56
CA GLN A 45 -15.11 -5.30 -7.48
C GLN A 45 -15.33 -4.67 -8.86
N VAL A 46 -16.07 -3.57 -8.89
CA VAL A 46 -16.27 -2.78 -10.09
C VAL A 46 -14.92 -2.32 -10.67
N ARG A 47 -14.82 -2.33 -12.01
CA ARG A 47 -13.69 -1.73 -12.73
C ARG A 47 -13.99 -0.25 -12.95
N LEU A 48 -13.16 0.63 -12.41
CA LEU A 48 -13.28 2.08 -12.51
C LEU A 48 -12.27 2.69 -13.49
N ASP A 49 -12.59 3.88 -13.99
CA ASP A 49 -11.66 4.80 -14.65
C ASP A 49 -10.89 5.67 -13.63
N ALA A 50 -10.00 6.53 -14.14
CA ALA A 50 -9.20 7.44 -13.31
C ALA A 50 -10.03 8.48 -12.53
N PHE A 51 -11.29 8.69 -12.89
CA PHE A 51 -12.22 9.61 -12.22
C PHE A 51 -13.19 8.90 -11.27
N GLY A 52 -13.01 7.58 -11.05
CA GLY A 52 -13.88 6.79 -10.17
C GLY A 52 -15.20 6.34 -10.79
N ASN A 53 -15.41 6.49 -12.11
CA ASN A 53 -16.64 6.01 -12.77
C ASN A 53 -16.50 4.55 -13.23
N PRO A 54 -17.57 3.74 -13.22
CA PRO A 54 -17.58 2.41 -13.82
C PRO A 54 -17.15 2.43 -15.29
N SER A 55 -16.23 1.54 -15.66
CA SER A 55 -15.56 1.55 -16.95
C SER A 55 -15.42 0.14 -17.54
N SER A 56 -15.80 0.00 -18.81
CA SER A 56 -15.59 -1.23 -19.60
C SER A 56 -14.19 -1.28 -20.23
N VAL A 57 -13.74 -2.48 -20.61
CA VAL A 57 -12.58 -2.64 -21.49
C VAL A 57 -12.90 -2.03 -22.86
N PRO A 58 -12.00 -1.25 -23.49
CA PRO A 58 -12.21 -0.69 -24.83
C PRO A 58 -12.37 -1.75 -25.92
N ALA A 59 -12.90 -1.35 -27.07
CA ALA A 59 -12.88 -2.20 -28.27
C ALA A 59 -11.43 -2.42 -28.74
N ASN A 60 -11.14 -3.59 -29.31
CA ASN A 60 -9.79 -4.03 -29.70
C ASN A 60 -8.78 -4.11 -28.54
N HIS A 61 -9.24 -4.17 -27.29
CA HIS A 61 -8.40 -4.41 -26.12
C HIS A 61 -8.74 -5.75 -25.48
N GLY A 62 -7.72 -6.52 -25.12
CA GLY A 62 -7.83 -7.69 -24.25
C GLY A 62 -7.54 -7.28 -22.81
N ALA A 63 -8.18 -7.95 -21.84
CA ALA A 63 -7.87 -7.72 -20.43
C ALA A 63 -8.19 -8.95 -19.56
N GLN A 64 -7.39 -9.15 -18.50
CA GLN A 64 -7.60 -10.21 -17.51
C GLN A 64 -7.45 -9.66 -16.08
N SER A 65 -8.14 -10.28 -15.12
CA SER A 65 -7.95 -10.02 -13.69
C SER A 65 -6.80 -10.90 -13.20
N PRO A 66 -5.59 -10.36 -12.97
CA PRO A 66 -4.43 -11.18 -12.66
C PRO A 66 -4.47 -11.67 -11.21
N ARG A 67 -3.73 -12.74 -10.92
CA ARG A 67 -3.65 -13.29 -9.57
C ARG A 67 -2.55 -12.58 -8.79
N PHE A 68 -2.92 -11.61 -7.96
CA PHE A 68 -1.96 -10.85 -7.16
C PHE A 68 -1.27 -11.71 -6.08
N ASN A 69 0.05 -11.62 -6.08
CA ASN A 69 0.94 -12.28 -5.12
C ASN A 69 1.29 -11.34 -3.96
N LYS A 70 1.67 -10.08 -4.25
CA LYS A 70 2.08 -9.06 -3.27
C LYS A 70 2.01 -7.63 -3.83
N MET A 71 1.89 -6.63 -2.96
CA MET A 71 1.89 -5.20 -3.28
C MET A 71 2.53 -4.39 -2.14
N SER A 72 3.12 -3.22 -2.44
CA SER A 72 3.53 -2.24 -1.43
C SER A 72 2.92 -0.85 -1.68
N ALA A 73 2.73 -0.09 -0.60
CA ALA A 73 2.42 1.33 -0.65
C ALA A 73 3.70 2.18 -0.61
N HIS A 74 3.56 3.46 -0.98
CA HIS A 74 4.53 4.54 -0.74
C HIS A 74 4.00 5.58 0.24
N TYR A 75 2.69 5.78 0.32
CA TYR A 75 2.11 6.91 1.04
C TYR A 75 0.69 6.59 1.49
N ILE A 76 0.28 7.08 2.66
CA ILE A 76 -1.10 7.06 3.15
C ILE A 76 -1.46 8.44 3.72
N GLU A 77 -2.57 9.01 3.27
CA GLU A 77 -3.15 10.25 3.77
C GLU A 77 -4.63 10.03 4.14
N LEU A 78 -5.03 10.55 5.30
CA LEU A 78 -6.44 10.71 5.69
C LEU A 78 -6.85 12.15 5.38
N ALA A 79 -7.83 12.33 4.49
CA ALA A 79 -8.31 13.63 4.07
C ALA A 79 -9.65 13.96 4.73
N GLN A 80 -9.76 15.16 5.31
CA GLN A 80 -10.94 15.59 6.06
C GLN A 80 -12.18 15.70 5.18
N GLY A 81 -12.03 16.08 3.90
CA GLY A 81 -13.12 16.06 2.93
C GLY A 81 -12.66 16.29 1.49
N ALA A 82 -13.62 16.33 0.56
CA ALA A 82 -13.37 16.38 -0.88
C ALA A 82 -12.57 17.61 -1.37
N LEU A 83 -12.44 18.65 -0.53
CA LEU A 83 -11.65 19.87 -0.78
C LEU A 83 -10.22 19.83 -0.19
N THR A 84 -9.87 18.81 0.61
CA THR A 84 -8.51 18.65 1.16
C THR A 84 -7.54 18.33 0.02
N ALA A 85 -6.64 19.26 -0.31
CA ALA A 85 -5.60 19.07 -1.31
C ALA A 85 -4.68 17.88 -0.95
N LEU A 86 -4.11 17.20 -1.94
CA LEU A 86 -3.12 16.13 -1.70
C LEU A 86 -1.92 16.68 -0.91
N GLY A 87 -1.59 16.05 0.21
CA GLY A 87 -0.54 16.49 1.13
C GLY A 87 -0.98 17.56 2.14
N ALA A 88 -2.28 17.89 2.20
CA ALA A 88 -2.86 18.80 3.20
C ALA A 88 -3.76 18.10 4.22
N GLY A 89 -3.99 16.79 4.07
CA GLY A 89 -4.60 15.93 5.08
C GLY A 89 -3.57 15.43 6.11
N GLU A 90 -4.00 14.47 6.91
CA GLU A 90 -3.15 13.79 7.89
C GLU A 90 -2.33 12.70 7.20
N ILE A 91 -1.03 12.93 7.05
CA ILE A 91 -0.10 11.99 6.39
C ILE A 91 0.41 10.99 7.44
N VAL A 92 -0.20 9.79 7.48
CA VAL A 92 0.17 8.74 8.44
C VAL A 92 1.30 7.84 7.94
N TYR A 93 1.62 7.87 6.64
CA TYR A 93 2.75 7.13 6.07
C TYR A 93 3.33 7.86 4.86
N HIS A 94 4.66 7.96 4.82
CA HIS A 94 5.45 8.31 3.64
C HIS A 94 6.70 7.44 3.68
N HIS A 95 6.87 6.61 2.65
CA HIS A 95 7.99 5.68 2.54
C HIS A 95 9.28 6.39 2.14
N ASP A 96 10.42 5.79 2.48
CA ASP A 96 11.74 6.37 2.19
C ASP A 96 11.96 6.62 0.68
N GLU A 97 12.45 7.82 0.37
CA GLU A 97 12.93 8.22 -0.96
C GLU A 97 14.46 8.31 -1.00
N THR A 98 15.01 8.30 -2.21
CA THR A 98 16.44 8.40 -2.49
C THR A 98 16.72 9.22 -3.75
N THR A 99 17.89 9.86 -3.79
CA THR A 99 18.41 10.57 -4.98
C THR A 99 19.55 9.79 -5.66
N ALA A 100 19.73 8.50 -5.35
CA ALA A 100 20.79 7.66 -5.93
C ALA A 100 20.75 7.60 -7.47
N GLY A 101 19.56 7.62 -8.07
CA GLY A 101 19.35 7.73 -9.52
C GLY A 101 19.28 9.17 -10.06
N GLY A 102 19.74 10.16 -9.30
CA GLY A 102 19.73 11.59 -9.64
C GLY A 102 18.49 12.33 -9.14
N ALA A 103 17.33 12.10 -9.76
CA ALA A 103 16.06 12.66 -9.30
C ALA A 103 15.51 11.88 -8.10
N SER A 104 14.71 12.55 -7.23
CA SER A 104 14.04 11.87 -6.10
C SER A 104 13.17 10.73 -6.59
N ALA A 105 13.24 9.61 -5.88
CA ALA A 105 12.59 8.37 -6.25
C ALA A 105 12.29 7.52 -5.01
N ILE A 106 11.25 6.70 -5.07
CA ILE A 106 10.97 5.67 -4.05
C ILE A 106 12.21 4.78 -3.90
N ASP A 107 12.70 4.57 -2.67
CA ASP A 107 13.75 3.60 -2.38
C ASP A 107 13.13 2.19 -2.31
N PHE A 108 13.16 1.48 -3.44
CA PHE A 108 12.52 0.16 -3.54
C PHE A 108 13.16 -0.88 -2.63
N VAL A 109 14.46 -0.77 -2.32
CA VAL A 109 15.16 -1.72 -1.43
C VAL A 109 14.56 -1.71 -0.02
N LYS A 110 13.98 -0.59 0.39
CA LYS A 110 13.31 -0.44 1.69
C LYS A 110 11.82 -0.76 1.66
N SER A 111 11.21 -0.92 0.48
CA SER A 111 9.77 -1.18 0.36
C SER A 111 9.36 -2.46 1.08
N ASN A 112 8.12 -2.50 1.58
CA ASN A 112 7.52 -3.67 2.23
C ASN A 112 6.37 -4.28 1.39
N PRO A 113 6.64 -5.12 0.37
CA PRO A 113 5.58 -5.80 -0.37
C PRO A 113 4.95 -6.95 0.43
N VAL A 114 3.66 -6.83 0.75
CA VAL A 114 2.88 -7.84 1.49
C VAL A 114 1.80 -8.48 0.63
N ARG A 115 1.26 -9.63 1.04
CA ARG A 115 0.25 -10.39 0.30
C ARG A 115 -1.19 -9.94 0.57
N ASN A 116 -2.13 -10.59 -0.12
CA ASN A 116 -3.56 -10.47 0.14
C ASN A 116 -3.90 -10.84 1.61
N ASN A 117 -4.71 -10.02 2.28
CA ASN A 117 -5.05 -10.08 3.70
C ASN A 117 -3.89 -9.85 4.69
N GLU A 118 -2.71 -9.42 4.25
CA GLU A 118 -1.61 -9.06 5.15
C GLU A 118 -1.64 -7.54 5.50
N VAL A 119 -1.19 -7.22 6.72
CA VAL A 119 -1.00 -5.83 7.19
C VAL A 119 0.22 -5.25 6.49
N PHE A 120 0.07 -4.11 5.81
CA PHE A 120 1.18 -3.43 5.13
C PHE A 120 1.76 -2.27 5.92
N PHE A 121 0.95 -1.64 6.78
CA PHE A 121 1.35 -0.53 7.64
C PHE A 121 0.53 -0.51 8.95
N SER A 122 1.11 0.02 10.04
CA SER A 122 0.40 0.29 11.28
C SER A 122 1.08 1.43 12.04
N ILE A 123 0.30 2.33 12.61
CA ILE A 123 0.76 3.51 13.36
C ILE A 123 0.02 3.58 14.71
N PRO A 124 0.69 3.94 15.83
CA PRO A 124 0.00 4.25 17.09
C PRO A 124 -0.94 5.43 16.92
N PHE A 125 -2.09 5.43 17.59
CA PHE A 125 -2.99 6.59 17.57
C PHE A 125 -2.36 7.85 18.17
N SER A 126 -1.33 7.72 19.03
CA SER A 126 -0.55 8.85 19.54
C SER A 126 0.21 9.64 18.46
N GLU A 127 0.33 9.08 17.25
CA GLU A 127 0.99 9.69 16.09
C GLU A 127 -0.01 10.06 14.98
N VAL A 128 -1.33 10.04 15.27
CA VAL A 128 -2.41 10.41 14.33
C VAL A 128 -3.28 11.51 14.93
N THR A 129 -3.41 12.64 14.24
CA THR A 129 -4.24 13.77 14.68
C THR A 129 -5.71 13.37 14.88
N PRO A 130 -6.29 13.55 16.09
CA PRO A 130 -7.71 13.31 16.33
C PRO A 130 -8.61 14.19 15.44
N GLY A 131 -9.66 13.59 14.87
CA GLY A 131 -10.47 14.27 13.85
C GLY A 131 -11.47 13.36 13.15
N THR A 132 -12.04 13.87 12.07
CA THR A 132 -12.95 13.12 11.19
C THR A 132 -12.44 13.22 9.75
N TYR A 133 -12.38 12.08 9.07
CA TYR A 133 -11.79 11.94 7.74
C TYR A 133 -12.76 11.22 6.81
N GLU A 134 -13.23 11.92 5.78
CA GLU A 134 -14.16 11.39 4.78
C GLU A 134 -13.46 10.51 3.73
N TYR A 135 -12.16 10.71 3.47
CA TYR A 135 -11.44 10.03 2.39
C TYR A 135 -10.11 9.41 2.86
N LEU A 136 -9.80 8.23 2.32
CA LEU A 136 -8.49 7.61 2.38
C LEU A 136 -7.77 7.77 1.03
N ARG A 137 -6.48 8.08 1.11
CA ARG A 137 -5.57 8.16 -0.02
C ARG A 137 -4.39 7.23 0.18
N VAL A 138 -4.07 6.44 -0.83
CA VAL A 138 -2.93 5.52 -0.81
C VAL A 138 -2.14 5.66 -2.10
N SER A 139 -0.86 6.05 -2.03
CA SER A 139 0.03 5.86 -3.19
C SER A 139 0.51 4.42 -3.18
N LEU A 140 0.21 3.69 -4.25
CA LEU A 140 0.72 2.34 -4.44
C LEU A 140 2.06 2.41 -5.17
N ALA A 141 3.05 1.66 -4.70
CA ALA A 141 4.41 1.72 -5.22
C ALA A 141 4.67 0.61 -6.24
N TYR A 142 4.53 -0.64 -5.80
CA TYR A 142 4.93 -1.84 -6.52
C TYR A 142 3.85 -2.92 -6.40
N GLN A 143 3.71 -3.72 -7.45
CA GLN A 143 2.79 -4.86 -7.50
C GLN A 143 3.43 -6.07 -8.17
N ASN A 144 3.04 -7.27 -7.72
CA ASN A 144 3.47 -8.55 -8.26
C ASN A 144 2.28 -9.48 -8.43
N TYR A 145 2.13 -10.08 -9.60
CA TYR A 145 0.97 -10.91 -9.93
C TYR A 145 1.27 -11.88 -11.08
N ASP A 146 0.47 -12.95 -11.15
CA ASP A 146 0.52 -13.92 -12.23
C ASP A 146 -0.53 -13.61 -13.31
N ILE A 147 -0.16 -13.75 -14.58
CA ILE A 147 -1.04 -13.66 -15.75
C ILE A 147 -1.00 -14.96 -16.58
N ASN A 148 -2.10 -15.22 -17.28
CA ASN A 148 -2.15 -16.22 -18.34
C ASN A 148 -1.61 -15.60 -19.63
N VAL A 149 -0.71 -16.32 -20.30
CA VAL A 149 -0.03 -15.92 -21.53
C VAL A 149 -0.18 -17.05 -22.54
N ARG A 150 -0.30 -16.71 -23.82
CA ARG A 150 -0.24 -17.67 -24.93
C ARG A 150 0.88 -17.29 -25.89
N ALA A 151 1.49 -18.30 -26.49
CA ALA A 151 2.36 -18.17 -27.64
C ALA A 151 1.87 -19.11 -28.76
N ASN A 152 1.52 -18.58 -29.93
CA ASN A 152 1.39 -19.40 -31.13
C ASN A 152 2.76 -19.59 -31.79
N ILE A 153 3.25 -20.83 -31.84
CA ILE A 153 4.48 -21.19 -32.56
C ILE A 153 4.09 -22.18 -33.66
N SER A 154 4.30 -21.79 -34.92
CA SER A 154 4.01 -22.63 -36.11
C SER A 154 2.59 -23.20 -36.13
N GLY A 155 1.59 -22.43 -35.69
CA GLY A 155 0.19 -22.85 -35.63
C GLY A 155 -0.20 -23.65 -34.39
N THR A 156 0.73 -23.91 -33.46
CA THR A 156 0.46 -24.59 -32.18
C THR A 156 0.43 -23.57 -31.04
N ASN A 157 -0.65 -23.57 -30.26
CA ASN A 157 -0.79 -22.72 -29.08
C ASN A 157 -0.10 -23.34 -27.86
N TYR A 158 0.72 -22.56 -27.18
CA TYR A 158 1.35 -22.88 -25.90
C TYR A 158 0.83 -21.91 -24.84
N ASP A 159 0.01 -22.41 -23.92
CA ASP A 159 -0.56 -21.64 -22.82
C ASP A 159 0.31 -21.84 -21.56
N PHE A 160 0.67 -20.75 -20.90
CA PHE A 160 1.50 -20.77 -19.70
C PHE A 160 1.19 -19.60 -18.76
N ILE A 161 1.64 -19.73 -17.52
CA ILE A 161 1.58 -18.65 -16.53
C ILE A 161 2.93 -17.92 -16.55
N GLY A 162 2.88 -16.59 -16.52
CA GLY A 162 4.06 -15.76 -16.23
C GLY A 162 3.77 -14.80 -15.09
N THR A 163 4.80 -14.48 -14.31
CA THR A 163 4.71 -13.55 -13.18
C THR A 163 5.26 -12.20 -13.62
N ILE A 164 4.53 -11.13 -13.31
CA ILE A 164 4.94 -9.74 -13.53
C ILE A 164 5.30 -9.11 -12.19
N ALA A 165 6.40 -8.36 -12.19
CA ALA A 165 6.76 -7.40 -11.18
C ALA A 165 6.70 -6.00 -11.82
N SER A 166 5.79 -5.13 -11.37
CA SER A 166 5.53 -3.84 -12.04
C SER A 166 5.39 -2.61 -11.14
N PHE A 167 5.87 -1.53 -11.73
CA PHE A 167 5.99 -0.14 -11.30
C PHE A 167 4.67 0.61 -11.43
N ILE A 168 3.93 0.89 -10.34
CA ILE A 168 2.74 1.76 -10.42
C ILE A 168 2.93 3.09 -9.70
N GLY A 169 3.81 3.17 -8.70
CA GLY A 169 4.18 4.43 -8.07
C GLY A 169 4.87 5.40 -9.01
N PHE A 170 5.21 6.58 -8.50
CA PHE A 170 6.05 7.52 -9.23
C PHE A 170 7.48 6.96 -9.41
N ASN A 171 8.36 7.80 -9.93
CA ASN A 171 9.79 7.50 -10.10
C ASN A 171 10.34 6.65 -8.94
N THR A 172 10.87 5.46 -9.24
CA THR A 172 11.31 4.47 -8.26
C THR A 172 12.75 4.07 -8.56
N TYR A 173 13.64 4.15 -7.57
CA TYR A 173 15.01 3.69 -7.70
C TYR A 173 15.07 2.19 -7.39
N ILE A 174 15.53 1.41 -8.36
CA ILE A 174 15.60 -0.05 -8.28
C ILE A 174 17.06 -0.45 -8.43
N THR A 175 17.61 -1.10 -7.40
CA THR A 175 18.93 -1.74 -7.45
C THR A 175 18.77 -3.13 -8.08
N ASP A 176 18.04 -4.00 -7.37
CA ASP A 176 17.70 -5.38 -7.71
C ASP A 176 16.18 -5.53 -7.84
N LEU A 177 15.73 -6.36 -8.79
CA LEU A 177 14.33 -6.74 -8.92
C LEU A 177 14.19 -8.26 -9.04
N THR A 178 13.76 -8.90 -7.95
CA THR A 178 13.24 -10.27 -7.97
C THR A 178 11.82 -10.27 -8.52
N ILE A 179 11.57 -11.04 -9.57
CA ILE A 179 10.27 -11.12 -10.24
C ILE A 179 9.46 -12.24 -9.61
N LYS A 180 9.94 -13.48 -9.73
CA LYS A 180 9.45 -14.65 -9.01
C LYS A 180 10.63 -15.47 -8.47
N ASP A 181 11.36 -16.13 -9.35
CA ASP A 181 12.52 -16.97 -9.04
C ASP A 181 13.82 -16.30 -9.55
N SER A 182 13.71 -15.47 -10.60
CA SER A 182 14.80 -14.70 -11.20
C SER A 182 14.92 -13.30 -10.60
N THR A 183 16.17 -12.83 -10.44
CA THR A 183 16.50 -11.44 -10.10
C THR A 183 17.24 -10.78 -11.25
N ILE A 184 16.83 -9.56 -11.61
CA ILE A 184 17.54 -8.70 -12.55
C ILE A 184 18.17 -7.50 -11.85
N GLN A 185 19.35 -7.10 -12.32
CA GLN A 185 20.02 -5.86 -11.93
C GLN A 185 19.43 -4.70 -12.74
N VAL A 186 18.97 -3.65 -12.06
CA VAL A 186 18.33 -2.48 -12.69
C VAL A 186 19.16 -1.21 -12.47
N ASN A 187 19.70 -1.02 -11.26
CA ASN A 187 20.56 0.09 -10.83
C ASN A 187 20.18 1.47 -11.41
N SER A 188 18.89 1.79 -11.44
CA SER A 188 18.40 3.02 -12.08
C SER A 188 17.02 3.44 -11.57
N ASN A 189 16.75 4.74 -11.71
CA ASN A 189 15.41 5.30 -11.63
C ASN A 189 14.53 4.76 -12.77
N LYS A 190 13.33 4.27 -12.44
CA LYS A 190 12.30 3.85 -13.39
C LYS A 190 11.01 4.63 -13.13
N LEU A 191 10.38 5.06 -14.21
CA LEU A 191 9.09 5.74 -14.14
C LEU A 191 7.96 4.73 -13.89
N GLN A 192 6.82 5.27 -13.47
CA GLN A 192 5.52 4.59 -13.51
C GLN A 192 5.33 3.81 -14.82
N GLY A 193 4.82 2.59 -14.73
CA GLY A 193 4.58 1.68 -15.83
C GLY A 193 5.75 0.76 -16.20
N PHE A 194 6.95 0.91 -15.63
CA PHE A 194 8.04 -0.05 -15.82
C PHE A 194 7.66 -1.44 -15.30
N TRP A 195 8.00 -2.50 -16.02
CA TRP A 195 7.75 -3.87 -15.57
C TRP A 195 8.84 -4.86 -16.00
N ALA A 196 8.92 -5.95 -15.26
CA ALA A 196 9.66 -7.14 -15.65
C ALA A 196 8.74 -8.37 -15.56
N PHE A 197 8.86 -9.25 -16.54
CA PHE A 197 8.06 -10.46 -16.71
C PHE A 197 8.96 -11.69 -16.67
N GLU A 198 8.56 -12.71 -15.92
CA GLU A 198 9.25 -13.99 -15.80
C GLU A 198 8.33 -15.16 -16.18
N SER A 199 8.86 -16.09 -16.95
CA SER A 199 8.19 -17.35 -17.31
C SER A 199 9.20 -18.49 -17.43
N GLN A 200 8.74 -19.72 -17.68
CA GLN A 200 9.61 -20.86 -17.99
C GLN A 200 10.49 -20.67 -19.25
N TYR A 201 10.20 -19.65 -20.07
CA TYR A 201 10.98 -19.30 -21.27
C TYR A 201 11.98 -18.16 -21.03
N GLY A 202 12.10 -17.66 -19.80
CA GLY A 202 13.04 -16.62 -19.39
C GLY A 202 12.37 -15.32 -18.94
N VAL A 203 13.19 -14.27 -18.87
CA VAL A 203 12.83 -12.94 -18.36
C VAL A 203 12.83 -11.90 -19.48
N SER A 204 11.85 -10.99 -19.44
CA SER A 204 11.80 -9.79 -20.28
C SER A 204 11.45 -8.56 -19.45
N GLN A 205 11.64 -7.37 -20.02
CA GLN A 205 11.30 -6.09 -19.40
C GLN A 205 10.51 -5.23 -20.40
N GLY A 206 9.71 -4.32 -19.87
CA GLY A 206 8.96 -3.38 -20.69
C GLY A 206 8.44 -2.18 -19.91
N GLN A 207 7.57 -1.45 -20.57
CA GLN A 207 6.97 -0.20 -20.10
C GLN A 207 5.52 -0.17 -20.59
N ALA A 208 4.56 -0.12 -19.68
CA ALA A 208 3.16 0.12 -20.05
C ALA A 208 2.94 1.59 -20.42
N ALA A 209 1.99 1.83 -21.33
CA ALA A 209 1.64 3.17 -21.78
C ALA A 209 0.92 4.00 -20.70
N GLY A 210 0.17 3.35 -19.80
CA GLY A 210 -0.51 3.98 -18.68
C GLY A 210 -0.65 3.06 -17.47
N THR A 211 -1.08 3.66 -16.37
CA THR A 211 -1.54 2.97 -15.15
C THR A 211 -2.74 3.73 -14.61
N THR A 212 -3.95 3.20 -14.79
CA THR A 212 -5.14 3.81 -14.21
C THR A 212 -5.07 3.78 -12.69
N VAL A 213 -5.36 4.91 -12.06
CA VAL A 213 -5.56 5.00 -10.62
C VAL A 213 -6.77 5.91 -10.36
N PRO A 214 -7.87 5.39 -9.77
CA PRO A 214 -9.07 6.18 -9.54
C PRO A 214 -8.93 7.24 -8.45
N ASN A 215 -9.46 8.43 -8.75
CA ASN A 215 -9.73 9.48 -7.78
C ASN A 215 -11.16 10.04 -8.02
N PRO A 216 -12.18 9.63 -7.22
CA PRO A 216 -13.55 10.12 -7.38
C PRO A 216 -13.70 11.62 -7.08
N ILE A 217 -12.77 12.22 -6.33
CA ILE A 217 -12.77 13.66 -6.00
C ILE A 217 -11.82 14.47 -6.88
N PHE A 218 -11.43 13.96 -8.06
CA PHE A 218 -10.47 14.63 -8.96
C PHE A 218 -10.86 16.08 -9.32
N ALA A 219 -12.17 16.37 -9.44
CA ALA A 219 -12.67 17.71 -9.79
C ALA A 219 -12.45 18.76 -8.69
N THR A 220 -12.35 18.35 -7.42
CA THR A 220 -12.20 19.25 -6.25
C THR A 220 -10.82 19.14 -5.61
N SER A 221 -10.19 17.97 -5.68
CA SER A 221 -8.86 17.68 -5.18
C SER A 221 -8.12 16.71 -6.12
N PRO A 222 -7.52 17.23 -7.21
CA PRO A 222 -6.80 16.44 -8.19
C PRO A 222 -5.48 15.90 -7.62
N ILE A 223 -5.01 14.80 -8.22
CA ILE A 223 -3.71 14.19 -7.93
C ILE A 223 -2.75 14.43 -9.12
N PRO A 224 -1.44 14.58 -8.89
CA PRO A 224 -0.47 14.63 -9.98
C PRO A 224 -0.49 13.35 -10.81
N ALA A 225 -0.35 13.48 -12.13
CA ALA A 225 -0.06 12.34 -12.99
C ALA A 225 1.24 11.66 -12.55
N GLY A 226 1.26 10.33 -12.51
CA GLY A 226 2.40 9.57 -12.00
C GLY A 226 2.43 9.28 -10.48
N SER A 227 1.51 9.84 -9.67
CA SER A 227 1.74 10.08 -8.23
C SER A 227 2.04 8.88 -7.27
N CYS A 228 1.37 7.73 -7.25
CA CYS A 228 0.17 7.34 -7.98
C CYS A 228 -0.93 6.98 -6.97
N VAL A 229 -1.71 8.00 -6.60
CA VAL A 229 -2.53 8.01 -5.38
C VAL A 229 -3.96 7.58 -5.67
N VAL A 230 -4.34 6.36 -5.27
CA VAL A 230 -5.76 5.96 -5.28
C VAL A 230 -6.49 6.65 -4.15
N THR A 231 -7.68 7.19 -4.44
CA THR A 231 -8.55 7.83 -3.44
C THR A 231 -9.87 7.08 -3.35
N ALA A 232 -10.37 6.86 -2.13
CA ALA A 232 -11.70 6.33 -1.88
C ALA A 232 -12.34 7.07 -0.69
N GLU A 233 -13.67 7.13 -0.71
CA GLU A 233 -14.48 7.64 0.39
C GLU A 233 -14.70 6.50 1.41
N PHE A 234 -14.83 6.84 2.70
CA PHE A 234 -15.32 5.89 3.70
C PHE A 234 -16.85 5.87 3.69
N ASP A 235 -17.48 4.69 3.65
CA ASP A 235 -18.94 4.50 3.78
C ASP A 235 -19.53 5.19 5.03
N THR A 236 -18.70 5.35 6.07
CA THR A 236 -18.95 6.23 7.22
C THR A 236 -17.61 6.88 7.58
N PRO A 237 -17.51 8.23 7.67
CA PRO A 237 -16.25 8.92 7.90
C PRO A 237 -15.47 8.37 9.10
N LEU A 238 -14.17 8.16 8.91
CA LEU A 238 -13.28 7.66 9.94
C LEU A 238 -13.14 8.71 11.04
N VAL A 239 -13.55 8.37 12.26
CA VAL A 239 -13.33 9.19 13.45
C VAL A 239 -12.11 8.68 14.20
N ILE A 240 -11.07 9.51 14.30
CA ILE A 240 -9.93 9.28 15.18
C ILE A 240 -10.26 9.94 16.53
N PRO A 241 -10.51 9.17 17.60
CA PRO A 241 -10.83 9.71 18.92
C PRO A 241 -9.59 10.33 19.59
N ALA A 242 -9.81 11.24 20.54
CA ALA A 242 -8.72 11.77 21.38
C ALA A 242 -8.17 10.70 22.36
N GLU A 243 -9.04 9.82 22.85
CA GLU A 243 -8.72 8.70 23.73
C GLU A 243 -9.21 7.40 23.05
N PRO A 244 -8.34 6.66 22.35
CA PRO A 244 -8.69 5.40 21.70
C PRO A 244 -9.00 4.31 22.74
N THR A 245 -9.84 3.32 22.40
CA THR A 245 -10.16 2.20 23.31
C THR A 245 -10.02 0.81 22.67
N ALA A 246 -9.57 0.77 21.41
CA ALA A 246 -9.30 -0.44 20.64
C ALA A 246 -8.46 -0.09 19.41
N ASP A 247 -7.77 -1.08 18.84
CA ASP A 247 -7.19 -0.97 17.50
C ASP A 247 -8.29 -0.82 16.44
N VAL A 248 -8.01 -0.05 15.39
CA VAL A 248 -8.88 0.06 14.20
C VAL A 248 -8.15 -0.51 13.00
N VAL A 249 -8.76 -1.52 12.37
CA VAL A 249 -8.23 -2.14 11.14
C VAL A 249 -8.97 -1.58 9.94
N ILE A 250 -8.25 -0.87 9.08
CA ILE A 250 -8.69 -0.38 7.78
C ILE A 250 -8.30 -1.41 6.72
N THR A 251 -9.28 -2.05 6.10
CA THR A 251 -9.09 -2.94 4.95
C THR A 251 -9.11 -2.12 3.67
N VAL A 252 -7.92 -1.93 3.09
CA VAL A 252 -7.71 -1.31 1.79
C VAL A 252 -7.94 -2.37 0.72
N SER A 253 -9.18 -2.47 0.24
CA SER A 253 -9.59 -3.46 -0.75
C SER A 253 -9.46 -2.88 -2.15
N LEU A 254 -8.59 -3.47 -2.98
CA LEU A 254 -8.21 -2.95 -4.30
C LEU A 254 -8.80 -3.80 -5.42
N SER A 255 -9.47 -3.15 -6.36
CA SER A 255 -10.08 -3.81 -7.51
C SER A 255 -9.00 -4.22 -8.52
N THR A 256 -8.87 -5.52 -8.72
CA THR A 256 -8.00 -6.15 -9.73
C THR A 256 -8.79 -6.59 -10.98
N ASN A 257 -10.07 -6.22 -11.05
CA ASN A 257 -10.98 -6.61 -12.11
C ASN A 257 -10.51 -6.05 -13.47
N LYS A 258 -9.94 -6.93 -14.31
CA LYS A 258 -9.37 -6.58 -15.62
C LYS A 258 -8.37 -5.40 -15.51
N SER A 259 -7.48 -5.49 -14.52
CA SER A 259 -6.42 -4.51 -14.27
C SER A 259 -5.22 -4.65 -15.20
N PHE A 260 -4.97 -5.85 -15.74
CA PHE A 260 -3.96 -6.07 -16.79
C PHE A 260 -4.63 -6.03 -18.16
N GLU A 261 -4.30 -5.02 -18.97
CA GLU A 261 -4.95 -4.70 -20.25
C GLU A 261 -3.92 -4.49 -21.37
N TRP A 262 -4.23 -4.97 -22.57
CA TRP A 262 -3.38 -4.89 -23.76
C TRP A 262 -4.18 -4.53 -25.01
N THR A 263 -3.51 -3.97 -26.03
CA THR A 263 -4.09 -3.91 -27.38
C THR A 263 -4.10 -5.31 -27.99
N GLU A 264 -5.28 -5.77 -28.40
CA GLU A 264 -5.50 -7.10 -28.98
C GLU A 264 -5.09 -7.08 -30.46
N ASN A 265 -4.04 -7.83 -30.79
CA ASN A 265 -3.54 -8.03 -32.16
C ASN A 265 -3.84 -9.45 -32.66
N SER A 266 -4.43 -10.31 -31.83
CA SER A 266 -4.52 -11.74 -32.08
C SER A 266 -5.86 -12.36 -31.63
N THR A 267 -5.83 -13.47 -30.87
CA THR A 267 -7.01 -14.22 -30.44
C THR A 267 -7.62 -13.60 -29.18
N PRO A 268 -8.86 -13.06 -29.23
CA PRO A 268 -9.48 -12.44 -28.06
C PRO A 268 -9.45 -13.32 -26.80
N GLY A 269 -8.90 -12.76 -25.72
CA GLY A 269 -8.96 -13.34 -24.37
C GLY A 269 -7.68 -13.98 -23.86
N TYR A 270 -6.59 -13.97 -24.63
CA TYR A 270 -5.25 -14.32 -24.16
C TYR A 270 -4.29 -13.16 -24.44
N TYR A 271 -3.28 -12.98 -23.59
CA TYR A 271 -2.18 -12.08 -23.90
C TYR A 271 -1.15 -12.85 -24.74
N GLU A 272 -1.00 -12.47 -26.01
CA GLU A 272 -0.10 -13.10 -26.99
C GLU A 272 1.01 -12.11 -27.43
N PRO A 273 2.04 -11.86 -26.59
CA PRO A 273 3.08 -10.87 -26.90
C PRO A 273 3.88 -11.18 -28.18
N LEU A 274 3.98 -12.46 -28.57
CA LEU A 274 4.63 -12.86 -29.82
C LEU A 274 3.75 -12.62 -31.07
N ALA A 275 2.45 -12.43 -30.90
CA ALA A 275 1.53 -12.04 -31.96
C ALA A 275 1.38 -10.50 -32.09
N GLY A 276 2.04 -9.74 -31.22
CA GLY A 276 2.11 -8.27 -31.27
C GLY A 276 1.32 -7.55 -30.18
N ASP A 277 0.68 -8.27 -29.24
CA ASP A 277 -0.04 -7.65 -28.14
C ASP A 277 0.87 -6.75 -27.28
N GLN A 278 0.40 -5.54 -26.98
CA GLN A 278 1.15 -4.55 -26.19
C GLN A 278 0.35 -4.15 -24.96
N VAL A 279 0.98 -4.22 -23.78
CA VAL A 279 0.40 -3.80 -22.50
C VAL A 279 0.12 -2.29 -22.53
N VAL A 280 -1.14 -1.91 -22.38
CA VAL A 280 -1.56 -0.50 -22.34
C VAL A 280 -1.81 0.00 -20.92
N ASP A 281 -2.29 -0.86 -20.03
CA ASP A 281 -2.63 -0.49 -18.66
C ASP A 281 -2.35 -1.66 -17.70
N MET A 282 -1.78 -1.33 -16.54
CA MET A 282 -1.53 -2.25 -15.43
C MET A 282 -2.01 -1.69 -14.09
N GLY A 283 -2.72 -0.55 -14.10
CA GLY A 283 -3.18 0.11 -12.90
C GLY A 283 -4.33 -0.61 -12.20
N ILE A 284 -4.47 -0.37 -10.89
CA ILE A 284 -5.62 -0.86 -10.13
C ILE A 284 -6.91 -0.19 -10.61
N ARG A 285 -8.05 -0.85 -10.40
CA ARG A 285 -9.33 -0.45 -10.99
C ARG A 285 -10.35 0.02 -9.97
N GLY A 286 -9.91 0.42 -8.78
CA GLY A 286 -10.78 0.87 -7.69
C GLY A 286 -10.17 0.59 -6.32
N MET A 287 -10.69 1.29 -5.31
CA MET A 287 -10.43 1.04 -3.90
C MET A 287 -11.76 1.15 -3.14
N ILE A 288 -12.01 0.20 -2.25
CA ILE A 288 -13.11 0.20 -1.28
C ILE A 288 -12.50 0.01 0.11
N ILE A 289 -13.00 0.74 1.09
CA ILE A 289 -12.51 0.70 2.46
C ILE A 289 -13.50 -0.08 3.33
N ASN A 290 -13.02 -1.05 4.12
CA ASN A 290 -13.86 -1.90 4.99
C ASN A 290 -13.22 -2.15 6.37
#